data_AF-A0A945GCM8-F1
#
_entry.id   AF-A0A945GCM8-F1
#
_cell.length_a   1.000
_cell.length_b   1.000
_cell.length_c   1.000
_cell.angle_alpha   90.00
_cell.angle_beta   90.00
_cell.angle_gamma   90.00
#
_symmetry.space_group_name_H-M   'P 1'
#
loop_
_entity.id
_entity.type
_entity.pdbx_description
1 polymer ?
#
loop_
_entity_poly.entity_id
_entity_poly.type
_entity_poly.pdbx_seq_one_letter_code
_entity_poly.pdbx_strand_id
1 'polypeptide(L)'
;MKKTYLILCILGIALPYYNLFNFLKINNWSMDGFFSLLYENYAVSMLSMDLTVAASSFLIFLIYSYRKSPIKIIRYLLPMFLVGFSLALPLYLYDNHKSN
;
A
#
# COMPACT_ATOMS: atom_id res chain seq x y z
N MET A 1 18.16 -0.92 -10.50
CA MET A 1 16.80 -0.55 -9.99
C MET A 1 16.46 -1.11 -8.61
N LYS A 2 17.05 -2.22 -8.15
CA LYS A 2 16.77 -2.79 -6.81
C LYS A 2 16.93 -1.80 -5.65
N LYS A 3 17.99 -0.98 -5.66
CA LYS A 3 18.20 0.06 -4.62
C LYS A 3 17.04 1.07 -4.58
N THR A 4 16.55 1.50 -5.74
CA THR A 4 15.40 2.41 -5.86
C THR A 4 14.14 1.79 -5.28
N TYR A 5 13.84 0.52 -5.61
CA TYR A 5 12.69 -0.16 -5.03
C TYR A 5 12.79 -0.35 -3.52
N LEU A 6 14.01 -0.60 -3.00
CA LEU A 6 14.24 -0.69 -1.56
C LEU A 6 13.95 0.66 -0.88
N ILE A 7 14.41 1.77 -1.45
CA ILE A 7 14.09 3.12 -0.94
C ILE A 7 12.57 3.34 -0.97
N LEU A 8 11.90 2.96 -2.05
CA LEU A 8 10.44 3.05 -2.16
C LEU A 8 9.71 2.17 -1.13
N CYS A 9 10.24 0.99 -0.78
CA CYS A 9 9.69 0.18 0.31
C CYS A 9 9.78 0.92 1.66
N ILE A 10 10.93 1.54 1.95
CA ILE A 10 11.12 2.30 3.19
C ILE A 10 10.15 3.48 3.24
N LEU A 11 10.06 4.26 2.15
CA LEU A 11 9.12 5.38 2.05
C LEU A 11 7.66 4.93 2.13
N GLY A 12 7.34 3.78 1.51
CA GLY A 12 6.02 3.18 1.52
C GLY A 12 5.53 2.74 2.90
N ILE A 13 6.44 2.56 3.86
CA ILE A 13 6.13 2.32 5.28
C ILE A 13 6.15 3.64 6.06
N ALA A 14 7.23 4.41 5.92
CA ALA A 14 7.46 5.60 6.74
C ALA A 14 6.36 6.65 6.56
N LEU A 15 5.94 6.92 5.31
CA LEU A 15 4.97 7.98 5.02
C LEU A 15 3.55 7.64 5.53
N PRO A 16 2.98 6.44 5.30
CA PRO A 16 1.67 6.10 5.85
C PRO A 16 1.66 6.05 7.37
N TYR A 17 2.66 5.41 8.00
CA TYR A 17 2.70 5.29 9.46
C TYR A 17 2.95 6.63 10.15
N TYR A 18 3.73 7.53 9.55
CA TYR A 18 3.89 8.89 10.07
C TYR A 18 2.54 9.63 10.16
N ASN A 19 1.75 9.58 9.08
CA ASN A 19 0.43 10.22 9.06
C ASN A 19 -0.57 9.52 10.00
N LEU A 20 -0.56 8.18 10.04
CA LEU A 20 -1.40 7.41 10.97
C LEU A 20 -1.09 7.72 12.43
N PHE A 21 0.19 7.83 12.78
CA PHE A 21 0.63 8.17 14.13
C PHE A 21 0.16 9.58 14.54
N ASN A 22 0.31 10.56 13.65
CA ASN A 22 -0.18 11.92 13.91
C ASN A 22 -1.70 11.96 14.06
N PHE A 23 -2.43 11.21 13.22
CA PHE A 23 -3.87 11.07 13.33
C PHE A 23 -4.26 10.48 14.70
N LEU A 24 -3.64 9.37 15.12
CA LEU A 24 -3.91 8.75 16.42
C LEU A 24 -3.58 9.71 17.57
N LYS A 25 -2.48 10.45 17.49
CA LYS A 25 -2.09 11.42 18.52
C LYS A 25 -3.13 12.53 18.70
N ILE A 26 -3.74 12.99 17.61
CA ILE A 26 -4.77 14.04 17.63
C ILE A 26 -6.12 13.47 18.10
N ASN A 27 -6.42 12.21 17.76
CA ASN A 27 -7.70 11.56 18.05
C ASN A 27 -7.68 10.68 19.32
N ASN A 28 -6.81 10.98 20.30
CA ASN A 28 -6.70 10.23 21.57
C ASN A 28 -6.51 8.71 21.39
N TRP A 29 -5.71 8.31 20.39
CA TRP A 29 -5.47 6.93 19.97
C TRP A 29 -6.73 6.18 19.50
N SER A 30 -7.79 6.91 19.14
CA SER A 30 -8.97 6.34 18.50
C SER A 30 -8.84 6.36 16.96
N MET A 31 -9.42 5.34 16.33
CA MET A 31 -9.64 5.29 14.88
C MET A 31 -10.96 5.94 14.47
N ASP A 32 -11.71 6.50 15.42
CA ASP A 32 -12.98 7.16 15.16
C ASP A 32 -12.80 8.31 14.17
N GLY A 33 -13.66 8.34 13.16
CA GLY A 33 -13.63 9.37 12.11
C GLY A 33 -12.53 9.20 11.06
N PHE A 34 -11.67 8.19 11.14
CA PHE A 34 -10.60 7.97 10.13
C PHE A 34 -11.18 7.83 8.72
N PHE A 35 -12.19 6.96 8.55
CA PHE A 35 -12.81 6.74 7.25
C PHE A 35 -13.66 7.92 6.77
N SER A 36 -14.28 8.70 7.68
CA SER A 36 -15.01 9.90 7.25
C SER A 36 -14.08 10.97 6.71
N LEU A 37 -12.86 11.10 7.25
CA LEU A 37 -11.86 12.05 6.76
C LEU A 37 -11.33 11.70 5.38
N LEU A 38 -11.27 10.40 5.02
CA LEU A 38 -10.89 9.96 3.67
C LEU A 38 -11.87 10.44 2.57
N TYR A 39 -13.08 10.85 2.97
CA TYR A 39 -14.13 11.33 2.08
C TYR A 39 -14.69 12.71 2.50
N GLU A 40 -13.92 13.49 3.27
CA GLU A 40 -14.37 14.78 3.80
C GLU A 40 -14.66 15.81 2.71
N ASN A 41 -13.88 15.77 1.62
CA ASN A 41 -14.04 16.66 0.48
C ASN A 41 -13.71 15.94 -0.83
N TYR A 42 -14.08 16.56 -1.96
CA TYR A 42 -13.88 15.98 -3.29
C TYR A 42 -12.41 15.73 -3.65
N ALA A 43 -11.48 16.56 -3.17
CA ALA A 43 -10.05 16.39 -3.48
C ALA A 43 -9.47 15.17 -2.76
N VAL A 44 -9.71 15.02 -1.46
CA VAL A 44 -9.27 13.84 -0.69
C VAL A 44 -9.98 12.59 -1.20
N SER A 45 -11.29 12.68 -1.49
CA SER A 45 -12.06 11.57 -2.07
C SER A 45 -11.48 11.10 -3.40
N MET A 46 -11.08 12.02 -4.29
CA MET A 46 -10.47 11.69 -5.57
C MET A 46 -9.16 10.89 -5.38
N LEU A 47 -8.30 11.30 -4.44
CA LEU A 47 -7.08 10.56 -4.10
C LEU A 47 -7.38 9.19 -3.49
N SER A 48 -8.34 9.11 -2.56
CA SER A 48 -8.77 7.85 -1.94
C SER A 48 -9.30 6.87 -2.99
N MET A 49 -10.09 7.34 -3.96
CA MET A 49 -10.64 6.51 -5.03
C MET A 49 -9.58 6.08 -6.02
N ASP A 50 -8.67 6.97 -6.43
CA ASP A 50 -7.53 6.61 -7.30
C ASP A 50 -6.67 5.51 -6.67
N LEU A 51 -6.31 5.68 -5.38
CA LEU A 51 -5.57 4.67 -4.63
C LEU A 51 -6.34 3.35 -4.51
N THR A 52 -7.66 3.40 -4.32
CA THR A 52 -8.52 2.21 -4.24
C THR A 52 -8.54 1.43 -5.56
N VAL A 53 -8.64 2.14 -6.70
CA VAL A 53 -8.58 1.52 -8.03
C VAL A 53 -7.20 0.92 -8.30
N ALA A 54 -6.12 1.63 -7.96
CA ALA A 54 -4.76 1.11 -8.10
C ALA A 54 -4.52 -0.15 -7.24
N ALA A 55 -4.95 -0.11 -5.97
CA ALA A 55 -4.84 -1.23 -5.05
C ALA A 55 -5.65 -2.44 -5.55
N SER A 56 -6.93 -2.26 -5.90
CA SER A 56 -7.78 -3.35 -6.41
C SER A 56 -7.23 -3.97 -7.70
N SER A 57 -6.73 -3.15 -8.62
CA SER A 57 -6.08 -3.64 -9.86
C SER A 57 -4.86 -4.50 -9.54
N PHE A 58 -4.02 -4.07 -8.59
CA PHE A 58 -2.86 -4.85 -8.15
C PHE A 58 -3.27 -6.15 -7.44
N LEU A 59 -4.35 -6.14 -6.66
CA LEU A 59 -4.90 -7.35 -6.04
C LEU A 59 -5.33 -8.37 -7.09
N ILE A 60 -6.07 -7.92 -8.12
CA ILE A 60 -6.51 -8.77 -9.25
C ILE A 60 -5.28 -9.33 -9.98
N PHE A 61 -4.26 -8.49 -10.23
CA PHE A 61 -3.01 -8.91 -10.85
C PHE A 61 -2.26 -9.97 -10.02
N LEU A 62 -2.21 -9.81 -8.69
CA LEU A 62 -1.62 -10.81 -7.80
C LEU A 62 -2.38 -12.14 -7.93
N ILE A 63 -3.71 -12.13 -7.82
CA ILE A 63 -4.56 -13.33 -7.94
C ILE A 63 -4.35 -14.01 -9.30
N TYR A 64 -4.26 -13.25 -10.38
CA TYR A 64 -3.97 -13.78 -11.72
C TYR A 64 -2.58 -14.42 -11.79
N SER A 65 -1.56 -13.74 -11.24
CA SER A 65 -0.17 -14.24 -11.23
C SER A 65 -0.03 -15.53 -10.42
N TYR A 66 -0.80 -15.70 -9.34
CA TYR A 66 -0.86 -16.94 -8.56
C TYR A 66 -1.24 -18.16 -9.41
N ARG A 67 -2.23 -17.99 -10.30
CA ARG A 67 -2.71 -19.08 -11.15
C ARG A 67 -1.67 -19.54 -12.15
N LYS A 68 -0.77 -18.65 -12.59
CA LYS A 68 0.26 -18.95 -13.59
C LYS A 68 1.55 -19.50 -12.97
N SER A 69 1.86 -19.07 -11.74
CA SER A 69 3.01 -19.56 -10.98
C SER A 69 2.70 -19.39 -9.49
N PRO A 70 2.95 -20.40 -8.64
CA PRO A 70 2.76 -20.30 -7.19
C PRO A 70 3.88 -19.42 -6.60
N ILE A 71 3.85 -18.13 -6.91
CA ILE A 71 4.63 -17.12 -6.20
C ILE A 71 4.09 -17.10 -4.77
N LYS A 72 4.95 -16.80 -3.79
CA LYS A 72 4.58 -16.61 -2.37
C LYS A 72 3.71 -15.36 -2.22
N ILE A 73 2.46 -15.42 -2.71
CA ILE A 73 1.55 -14.27 -2.82
C ILE A 73 1.25 -13.63 -1.47
N ILE A 74 1.28 -14.46 -0.42
CA ILE A 74 1.12 -14.07 0.98
C ILE A 74 2.14 -12.97 1.34
N ARG A 75 3.34 -13.01 0.76
CA ARG A 75 4.39 -12.00 0.99
C ARG A 75 3.99 -10.60 0.53
N TYR A 76 3.13 -10.49 -0.49
CA TYR A 76 2.66 -9.20 -1.02
C TYR A 76 1.27 -8.83 -0.49
N LEU A 77 0.44 -9.84 -0.21
CA LEU A 77 -0.89 -9.64 0.34
C LEU A 77 -0.83 -9.08 1.78
N LEU A 78 0.08 -9.61 2.60
CA LEU A 78 0.26 -9.18 3.98
C LEU A 78 0.62 -7.69 4.12
N PRO A 79 1.64 -7.15 3.43
CA PRO A 79 1.92 -5.70 3.47
C PRO A 79 0.82 -4.86 2.83
N MET A 80 0.05 -5.40 1.89
CA MET A 80 -1.07 -4.68 1.28
C MET A 80 -2.20 -4.37 2.27
N PHE A 81 -2.42 -5.23 3.27
CA PHE A 81 -3.40 -4.99 4.33
C PHE A 81 -2.81 -4.33 5.58
N LEU A 82 -1.54 -4.61 5.93
CA LEU A 82 -0.93 -4.02 7.13
C LEU A 82 -0.45 -2.58 6.93
N VAL A 83 0.03 -2.25 5.73
CA VAL A 83 0.61 -0.94 5.42
C VAL A 83 -0.19 -0.27 4.31
N GLY A 84 -0.45 -1.00 3.23
CA GLY A 84 -1.16 -0.51 2.06
C GLY A 84 -0.44 -0.79 0.75
N PHE A 85 -1.04 -0.31 -0.33
CA PHE A 85 -0.52 -0.44 -1.69
C PHE A 85 0.89 0.17 -1.85
N SER A 86 1.20 1.22 -1.09
CA SER A 86 2.48 1.94 -1.10
C SER A 86 3.70 1.05 -0.83
N LEU A 87 3.57 -0.01 -0.03
CA LEU A 87 4.64 -0.98 0.22
C LEU A 87 4.50 -2.22 -0.67
N ALA A 88 3.28 -2.70 -0.87
CA ALA A 88 3.03 -3.96 -1.56
C ALA A 88 3.58 -3.98 -2.99
N LEU A 89 3.39 -2.88 -3.74
CA LEU A 89 3.89 -2.76 -5.11
C LEU A 89 5.42 -2.66 -5.18
N PRO A 90 6.11 -1.74 -4.46
CA PRO A 90 7.57 -1.71 -4.46
C PRO A 90 8.23 -3.02 -4.04
N LEU A 91 7.65 -3.71 -3.05
CA LEU A 91 8.15 -5.02 -2.61
C LEU A 91 8.04 -6.07 -3.74
N TYR A 92 6.90 -6.09 -4.43
CA TYR A 92 6.72 -6.97 -5.59
C TYR A 92 7.72 -6.66 -6.71
N LEU A 93 7.94 -5.37 -7.02
CA LEU A 93 8.91 -4.96 -8.01
C LEU A 93 10.35 -5.32 -7.61
N TYR A 94 10.69 -5.17 -6.32
CA TYR A 94 12.00 -5.53 -5.80
C TYR A 94 12.31 -7.02 -5.96
N ASP A 95 11.35 -7.89 -5.59
CA ASP A 95 11.50 -9.34 -5.66
C ASP A 95 11.54 -9.86 -7.11
N ASN A 96 10.74 -9.28 -8.01
CA ASN A 96 10.67 -9.72 -9.41
C ASN A 96 11.70 -9.04 -10.33
N HIS A 97 12.51 -8.11 -9.83
CA HIS A 97 13.55 -7.50 -10.63
C HIS A 97 14.72 -8.48 -10.83
N LYS A 98 14.87 -9.00 -12.05
CA LYS A 98 16.09 -9.71 -12.46
C LYS A 98 17.21 -8.68 -12.58
N SER A 99 18.28 -8.86 -11.81
CA SER A 99 19.53 -8.18 -12.13
C SER A 99 20.07 -8.89 -13.36
N ASN A 100 20.15 -8.18 -14.49
CA ASN A 100 21.11 -8.57 -15.51
C ASN A 100 22.52 -8.42 -14.95
#